data_AF-A0A6G8AEV3-F1
#
_entry.id   AF-A0A6G8AEV3-F1
#
_cell.length_a   1.000
_cell.length_b   1.000
_cell.length_c   1.000
_cell.angle_alpha   90.00
_cell.angle_beta   90.00
_cell.angle_gamma   90.00
#
_symmetry.space_group_name_H-M   'P 1'
#
loop_
_entity.id
_entity.type
_entity.pdbx_description
1 polymer ?
#
loop_
_entity_poly.entity_id
_entity_poly.type
_entity_poly.pdbx_seq_one_letter_code
_entity_poly.pdbx_strand_id
1 'polypeptide(L)'
;MTALDPLELTPPMRSVLQGMARAARPPLHHLAPAQARAAYEAGAGVLELPRAPMAQVQHLLIPARDGALLPARLYAPSSAAGLPLLLYLHGGGFTVGGLDTHEVLCRELARLAGCLVLALDYRLAPEHRFPTAHDDAWDALQWLALQAPALGADPARLAVGGDSAGGTLSAYCALMARDAGLPLALQLLFYPGTTPCQDTAAHARYGQGLILEAAGIDWFFDNYLPTRAQREDWRFAPLLAAEHEELAPAWIGLAECDPLADDGILYADCLRAARVPVALEIYRGVTHEFIKMGRVLPEARQAHADAAQALRQAFGLSPEQAQHATHGAVDGPMPELHLGDWAQLGADATQLRMAVFVQEQGIAPELEIDALDAQCLHAVAYKIYNRQDTPVATGRLLPADADGCSRIGRMAVDHALRGRNYGRLVLDALLRAARARGDRSVLLHAQCSAEGFYRRAGFVPEGERFDEVDIPHIAMRLRW
;
A
#
# COMPACT_ATOMS: atom_id res chain seq x y z
N MET A 1 33.06 7.68 3.74
CA MET A 1 32.09 8.00 2.66
C MET A 1 32.12 6.92 1.56
N THR A 2 32.27 5.63 1.89
CA THR A 2 32.58 4.56 0.90
C THR A 2 31.83 3.23 1.15
N ALA A 3 30.75 3.22 1.94
CA ALA A 3 30.03 1.98 2.27
C ALA A 3 28.59 1.86 1.69
N LEU A 4 28.05 2.91 1.05
CA LEU A 4 26.66 2.93 0.54
C LEU A 4 26.55 2.73 -0.99
N ASP A 5 27.66 2.71 -1.72
CA ASP A 5 27.65 2.54 -3.18
C ASP A 5 27.26 1.14 -3.69
N PRO A 6 27.47 0.01 -2.97
CA PRO A 6 26.98 -1.29 -3.43
C PRO A 6 25.48 -1.52 -3.16
N LEU A 7 24.80 -0.59 -2.49
CA LEU A 7 23.37 -0.69 -2.18
C LEU A 7 22.56 0.11 -3.20
N GLU A 8 21.58 -0.55 -3.84
CA GLU A 8 20.67 0.02 -4.86
C GLU A 8 19.61 0.95 -4.24
N LEU A 9 20.02 1.84 -3.33
CA LEU A 9 19.16 2.83 -2.70
C LEU A 9 18.70 3.90 -3.70
N THR A 10 17.44 4.31 -3.60
CA THR A 10 16.92 5.43 -4.39
C THR A 10 17.68 6.72 -4.06
N PRO A 11 17.82 7.66 -5.02
CA PRO A 11 18.49 8.93 -4.75
C PRO A 11 17.89 9.71 -3.56
N PRO A 12 16.55 9.77 -3.37
CA PRO A 12 15.96 10.36 -2.18
C PRO A 12 16.37 9.64 -0.88
N MET A 13 16.34 8.30 -0.85
CA MET A 13 16.72 7.54 0.34
C MET A 13 18.19 7.75 0.69
N ARG A 14 19.09 7.73 -0.31
CA ARG A 14 20.50 8.05 -0.11
C ARG A 14 20.70 9.44 0.51
N SER A 15 19.90 10.41 0.09
CA SER A 15 19.95 11.78 0.63
C SER A 15 19.48 11.83 2.09
N VAL A 16 18.47 11.05 2.46
CA VAL A 16 18.02 10.89 3.85
C VAL A 16 19.13 10.33 4.72
N LEU A 17 19.74 9.20 4.33
CA LEU A 17 20.83 8.58 5.09
C LEU A 17 22.04 9.50 5.22
N GLN A 18 22.41 10.23 4.17
CA GLN A 18 23.46 11.26 4.24
C GLN A 18 23.12 12.39 5.20
N GLY A 19 21.86 12.83 5.23
CA GLY A 19 21.37 13.82 6.19
C GLY A 19 21.47 13.33 7.64
N MET A 20 21.06 12.08 7.89
CA MET A 20 21.17 11.44 9.21
C MET A 20 22.63 11.31 9.65
N ALA A 21 23.52 10.88 8.75
CA ALA A 21 24.95 10.78 9.04
C ALA A 21 25.58 12.14 9.37
N ARG A 22 25.19 13.22 8.68
CA ARG A 22 25.64 14.58 8.97
C ARG A 22 25.14 15.11 10.31
N ALA A 23 23.95 14.70 10.74
CA ALA A 23 23.41 15.09 12.04
C ALA A 23 24.19 14.46 13.21
N ALA A 24 25.00 13.41 12.94
CA ALA A 24 25.92 12.77 13.90
C ALA A 24 25.26 12.42 15.24
N ARG A 25 23.96 12.07 15.21
CA ARG A 25 23.24 11.62 16.40
C ARG A 25 23.71 10.21 16.77
N PRO A 26 23.86 9.90 18.07
CA PRO A 26 24.14 8.54 18.49
C PRO A 26 23.04 7.58 18.01
N PRO A 27 23.40 6.37 17.54
CA PRO A 27 22.43 5.30 17.33
C PRO A 27 21.61 5.03 18.59
N LEU A 28 20.34 4.64 18.44
CA LEU A 28 19.45 4.41 19.59
C LEU A 28 20.00 3.37 20.56
N HIS A 29 20.64 2.32 20.04
CA HIS A 29 21.23 1.23 20.82
C HIS A 29 22.49 1.64 21.63
N HIS A 30 22.97 2.88 21.48
CA HIS A 30 24.00 3.47 22.34
C HIS A 30 23.42 4.31 23.49
N LEU A 31 22.10 4.50 23.55
CA LEU A 31 21.42 5.32 24.53
C LEU A 31 20.72 4.45 25.58
N ALA A 32 20.50 5.01 26.78
CA ALA A 32 19.57 4.39 27.73
C ALA A 32 18.14 4.42 27.14
N PRO A 33 17.26 3.44 27.43
CA PRO A 33 15.92 3.36 26.83
C PRO A 33 15.10 4.66 26.92
N ALA A 34 15.09 5.33 28.07
CA ALA A 34 14.39 6.61 28.23
C ALA A 34 14.96 7.73 27.31
N GLN A 35 16.28 7.76 27.11
CA GLN A 35 16.93 8.71 26.19
C GLN A 35 16.66 8.34 24.73
N ALA A 36 16.64 7.04 24.41
CA ALA A 36 16.30 6.55 23.07
C ALA A 36 14.85 6.94 22.69
N ARG A 37 13.89 6.81 23.62
CA ARG A 37 12.50 7.27 23.43
C ARG A 37 12.43 8.76 23.13
N ALA A 38 13.04 9.59 23.99
CA ALA A 38 13.04 11.04 23.80
C ALA A 38 13.73 11.45 22.48
N ALA A 39 14.82 10.77 22.10
CA ALA A 39 15.51 11.03 20.84
C ALA A 39 14.67 10.63 19.61
N TYR A 40 13.93 9.53 19.71
CA TYR A 40 13.03 9.05 18.66
C TYR A 40 11.82 9.97 18.50
N GLU A 41 11.19 10.37 19.60
CA GLU A 41 10.10 11.36 19.62
C GLU A 41 10.53 12.72 19.06
N ALA A 42 11.72 13.20 19.40
CA ALA A 42 12.26 14.45 18.86
C ALA A 42 12.57 14.38 17.34
N GLY A 43 12.61 13.18 16.76
CA GLY A 43 12.71 12.97 15.32
C GLY A 43 11.36 12.98 14.59
N ALA A 44 10.25 12.81 15.31
CA ALA A 44 8.90 12.83 14.74
C ALA A 44 8.59 14.21 14.12
N GLY A 45 7.79 14.21 13.05
CA GLY A 45 7.39 15.37 12.28
C GLY A 45 8.43 15.91 11.30
N VAL A 46 9.68 15.41 11.32
CA VAL A 46 10.75 15.94 10.46
C VAL A 46 10.62 15.45 9.02
N LEU A 47 10.44 14.14 8.78
CA LEU A 47 10.37 13.56 7.43
C LEU A 47 8.94 13.14 7.03
N GLU A 48 8.00 13.30 7.94
CA GLU A 48 6.60 12.94 7.75
C GLU A 48 5.85 13.95 6.89
N LEU A 49 4.73 13.49 6.33
CA LEU A 49 3.76 14.35 5.66
C LEU A 49 3.17 15.39 6.63
N PRO A 50 2.56 16.47 6.13
CA PRO A 50 1.69 17.30 6.95
C PRO A 50 0.58 16.47 7.59
N ARG A 51 0.20 16.80 8.82
CA ARG A 51 -0.89 16.11 9.53
C ARG A 51 -2.19 16.26 8.75
N ALA A 52 -2.74 15.15 8.27
CA ALA A 52 -4.04 15.12 7.62
C ALA A 52 -5.16 15.58 8.58
N PRO A 53 -6.11 16.43 8.12
CA PRO A 53 -7.25 16.84 8.92
C PRO A 53 -8.16 15.64 9.19
N MET A 54 -8.68 15.55 10.42
CA MET A 54 -9.62 14.51 10.85
C MET A 54 -10.91 15.17 11.31
N ALA A 55 -12.05 14.57 11.02
CA ALA A 55 -13.34 15.03 11.54
C ALA A 55 -13.41 14.93 13.06
N GLN A 56 -12.77 13.90 13.62
CA GLN A 56 -12.63 13.73 15.07
C GLN A 56 -11.30 13.09 15.42
N VAL A 57 -10.71 13.54 16.52
CA VAL A 57 -9.60 12.87 17.20
C VAL A 57 -10.00 12.70 18.66
N GLN A 58 -10.01 11.46 19.14
CA GLN A 58 -10.44 11.15 20.50
C GLN A 58 -9.35 10.41 21.25
N HIS A 59 -9.06 10.86 22.48
CA HIS A 59 -8.20 10.15 23.41
C HIS A 59 -9.03 9.16 24.22
N LEU A 60 -8.55 7.93 24.32
CA LEU A 60 -9.22 6.82 24.98
C LEU A 60 -8.27 6.16 25.98
N LEU A 61 -8.86 5.48 26.95
CA LEU A 61 -8.16 4.63 27.90
C LEU A 61 -8.77 3.23 27.81
N ILE A 62 -7.95 2.25 27.45
CA ILE A 62 -8.36 0.87 27.24
C ILE A 62 -7.93 0.05 28.46
N PRO A 63 -8.85 -0.63 29.15
CA PRO A 63 -8.48 -1.48 30.28
C PRO A 63 -7.77 -2.75 29.78
N ALA A 64 -6.56 -2.99 30.27
CA ALA A 64 -5.84 -4.25 30.12
C ALA A 64 -6.29 -5.26 31.19
N ARG A 65 -6.01 -6.54 30.97
CA ARG A 65 -6.38 -7.65 31.87
C ARG A 65 -5.83 -7.55 33.29
N ASP A 66 -4.73 -6.82 33.47
CA ASP A 66 -4.09 -6.60 34.77
C ASP A 66 -4.56 -5.30 35.46
N GLY A 67 -5.55 -4.62 34.88
CA GLY A 67 -6.12 -3.38 35.39
C GLY A 67 -5.37 -2.11 34.98
N ALA A 68 -4.28 -2.21 34.20
CA ALA A 68 -3.65 -1.04 33.60
C ALA A 68 -4.60 -0.35 32.61
N LEU A 69 -4.49 0.97 32.48
CA LEU A 69 -5.22 1.76 31.48
C LEU A 69 -4.26 2.16 30.38
N LEU A 70 -4.43 1.57 29.20
CA LEU A 70 -3.60 1.80 28.03
C LEU A 70 -4.11 3.05 27.28
N PRO A 71 -3.28 4.09 27.09
CA PRO A 71 -3.66 5.21 26.25
C PRO A 71 -3.89 4.76 24.80
N ALA A 72 -4.89 5.34 24.15
CA ALA A 72 -5.13 5.15 22.73
C ALA A 72 -5.63 6.44 22.10
N ARG A 73 -5.42 6.59 20.79
CA ARG A 73 -5.94 7.72 20.00
C ARG A 73 -6.74 7.22 18.81
N LEU A 74 -8.01 7.56 18.78
CA LEU A 74 -8.91 7.29 17.66
C LEU A 74 -8.86 8.46 16.68
N TYR A 75 -8.62 8.16 15.41
CA TYR A 75 -8.67 9.10 14.29
C TYR A 75 -9.86 8.75 13.41
N ALA A 76 -10.81 9.68 13.28
CA ALA A 76 -11.96 9.53 12.42
C ALA A 76 -11.87 10.47 11.21
N PRO A 77 -11.84 9.95 9.97
CA PRO A 77 -11.75 10.78 8.78
C PRO A 77 -13.07 11.51 8.47
N SER A 78 -14.20 10.99 8.94
CA SER A 78 -15.54 11.58 8.79
C SER A 78 -16.43 11.27 9.99
N SER A 79 -17.60 11.88 10.04
CA SER A 79 -18.65 11.60 11.04
C SER A 79 -19.67 10.54 10.58
N ALA A 80 -19.37 9.79 9.50
CA ALA A 80 -20.24 8.72 9.04
C ALA A 80 -20.34 7.61 10.09
N ALA A 81 -21.53 7.03 10.24
CA ALA A 81 -21.76 5.92 11.16
C ALA A 81 -21.44 4.58 10.48
N GLY A 82 -21.02 3.60 11.28
CA GLY A 82 -20.68 2.26 10.81
C GLY A 82 -19.42 2.27 9.93
N LEU A 83 -18.42 3.08 10.25
CA LEU A 83 -17.14 3.01 9.55
C LEU A 83 -16.39 1.72 9.92
N PRO A 84 -15.62 1.13 9.00
CA PRO A 84 -14.64 0.10 9.35
C PRO A 84 -13.59 0.64 10.31
N LEU A 85 -12.89 -0.27 10.99
CA LEU A 85 -11.97 0.09 12.06
C LEU A 85 -10.67 -0.70 11.97
N LEU A 86 -9.55 0.02 12.05
CA LEU A 86 -8.21 -0.51 12.13
C LEU A 86 -7.65 -0.28 13.54
N LEU A 87 -7.27 -1.34 14.25
CA LEU A 87 -6.33 -1.23 15.37
C LEU A 87 -4.92 -1.07 14.79
N TYR A 88 -4.24 0.02 15.12
CA TYR A 88 -2.86 0.27 14.69
C TYR A 88 -1.89 0.14 15.87
N LEU A 89 -0.86 -0.68 15.69
CA LEU A 89 0.19 -0.98 16.66
C LEU A 89 1.50 -0.41 16.11
N HIS A 90 2.09 0.55 16.83
CA HIS A 90 3.28 1.25 16.34
C HIS A 90 4.56 0.39 16.40
N GLY A 91 5.52 0.68 15.52
CA GLY A 91 6.86 0.12 15.56
C GLY A 91 7.76 0.73 16.64
N GLY A 92 9.02 0.30 16.67
CA GLY A 92 10.01 0.77 17.65
C GLY A 92 10.60 -0.31 18.57
N GLY A 93 10.63 -1.57 18.09
CA GLY A 93 11.32 -2.67 18.78
C GLY A 93 10.84 -2.90 20.21
N PHE A 94 9.54 -2.69 20.46
CA PHE A 94 8.89 -2.79 21.77
C PHE A 94 9.45 -1.83 22.84
N THR A 95 10.35 -0.92 22.47
CA THR A 95 11.17 -0.14 23.41
C THR A 95 11.01 1.37 23.20
N VAL A 96 10.82 1.80 21.94
CA VAL A 96 10.56 3.20 21.55
C VAL A 96 9.30 3.31 20.72
N GLY A 97 8.91 4.54 20.38
CA GLY A 97 7.67 4.83 19.69
C GLY A 97 6.52 5.14 20.65
N GLY A 98 5.35 5.38 20.08
CA GLY A 98 4.16 5.81 20.79
C GLY A 98 3.24 6.61 19.88
N LEU A 99 2.12 7.08 20.43
CA LEU A 99 1.05 7.75 19.66
C LEU A 99 1.53 8.93 18.81
N ASP A 100 2.41 9.78 19.35
CA ASP A 100 2.85 10.98 18.63
C ASP A 100 3.83 10.67 17.50
N THR A 101 4.63 9.62 17.64
CA THR A 101 5.61 9.21 16.62
C THR A 101 5.01 8.54 15.39
N HIS A 102 3.74 8.14 15.47
CA HIS A 102 2.99 7.49 14.38
C HIS A 102 1.69 8.24 14.04
N GLU A 103 1.49 9.43 14.61
CA GLU A 103 0.26 10.20 14.41
C GLU A 103 0.01 10.51 12.93
N VAL A 104 1.03 10.93 12.19
CA VAL A 104 0.86 11.30 10.77
C VAL A 104 0.47 10.06 9.95
N LEU A 105 1.14 8.94 10.18
CA LEU A 105 0.83 7.69 9.50
C LEU A 105 -0.60 7.22 9.78
N CYS A 106 -1.02 7.23 11.06
CA CYS A 106 -2.37 6.81 11.44
C CYS A 106 -3.45 7.71 10.82
N ARG A 107 -3.23 9.03 10.81
CA ARG A 107 -4.14 9.98 10.14
C ARG A 107 -4.19 9.75 8.64
N GLU A 108 -3.06 9.44 8.02
CA GLU A 108 -2.99 9.22 6.58
C GLU A 108 -3.67 7.91 6.17
N LEU A 109 -3.49 6.83 6.94
CA LEU A 109 -4.24 5.59 6.76
C LEU A 109 -5.75 5.81 6.96
N ALA A 110 -6.16 6.55 8.00
CA ALA A 110 -7.56 6.88 8.21
C ALA A 110 -8.16 7.65 7.03
N ARG A 111 -7.46 8.70 6.56
CA ARG A 111 -7.87 9.55 5.43
C ARG A 111 -7.97 8.75 4.14
N LEU A 112 -6.93 7.99 3.79
CA LEU A 112 -6.87 7.28 2.51
C LEU A 112 -7.80 6.05 2.49
N ALA A 113 -7.91 5.32 3.59
CA ALA A 113 -8.74 4.12 3.65
C ALA A 113 -10.23 4.43 3.89
N GLY A 114 -10.55 5.63 4.41
CA GLY A 114 -11.93 5.97 4.78
C GLY A 114 -12.43 5.13 5.96
N CYS A 115 -11.53 4.78 6.88
CA CYS A 115 -11.83 3.98 8.06
C CYS A 115 -11.37 4.70 9.34
N LEU A 116 -11.94 4.30 10.47
CA LEU A 116 -11.43 4.71 11.77
C LEU A 116 -10.08 4.02 12.01
N VAL A 117 -9.13 4.74 12.59
CA VAL A 117 -7.86 4.17 13.04
C VAL A 117 -7.73 4.41 14.53
N LEU A 118 -7.64 3.35 15.32
CA LEU A 118 -7.31 3.41 16.75
C LEU A 118 -5.83 3.05 16.91
N ALA A 119 -4.99 4.04 17.19
CA ALA A 119 -3.60 3.79 17.58
C ALA A 119 -3.51 3.47 19.07
N LEU A 120 -2.80 2.40 19.43
CA LEU A 120 -2.59 1.96 20.81
C LEU A 120 -1.20 2.39 21.31
N ASP A 121 -1.13 2.89 22.54
CA ASP A 121 0.10 3.16 23.29
C ASP A 121 0.39 1.96 24.22
N TYR A 122 0.82 0.83 23.65
CA TYR A 122 1.09 -0.38 24.43
C TYR A 122 2.33 -0.19 25.31
N ARG A 123 2.42 -0.93 26.42
CA ARG A 123 3.52 -0.75 27.37
C ARG A 123 4.85 -1.22 26.80
N LEU A 124 5.90 -0.43 27.04
CA LEU A 124 7.22 -0.63 26.44
C LEU A 124 8.23 -1.29 27.39
N ALA A 125 9.14 -2.02 26.79
CA ALA A 125 10.33 -2.56 27.40
C ALA A 125 11.39 -1.47 27.65
N PRO A 126 12.28 -1.62 28.64
CA PRO A 126 12.45 -2.79 29.52
C PRO A 126 11.56 -2.81 30.76
N GLU A 127 10.76 -1.77 31.01
CA GLU A 127 9.86 -1.68 32.16
C GLU A 127 8.77 -2.74 32.10
N HIS A 128 8.28 -3.03 30.89
CA HIS A 128 7.28 -4.04 30.60
C HIS A 128 7.83 -5.01 29.54
N ARG A 129 8.48 -6.07 30.02
CA ARG A 129 9.10 -7.10 29.17
C ARG A 129 8.06 -8.05 28.56
N PHE A 130 8.50 -8.87 27.62
CA PHE A 130 7.67 -9.90 27.01
C PHE A 130 7.01 -10.81 28.07
N PRO A 131 5.70 -11.12 27.95
CA PRO A 131 4.81 -10.84 26.81
C PRO A 131 3.92 -9.58 26.96
N THR A 132 4.24 -8.61 27.81
CA THR A 132 3.28 -7.52 28.16
C THR A 132 2.71 -6.76 26.96
N ALA A 133 3.52 -6.36 25.98
CA ALA A 133 2.98 -5.65 24.80
C ALA A 133 2.07 -6.55 23.92
N HIS A 134 2.29 -7.86 23.91
CA HIS A 134 1.41 -8.82 23.23
C HIS A 134 0.07 -8.91 23.95
N ASP A 135 0.09 -9.00 25.28
CA ASP A 135 -1.13 -9.01 26.08
C ASP A 135 -1.92 -7.70 25.92
N ASP A 136 -1.24 -6.56 25.94
CA ASP A 136 -1.84 -5.23 25.71
C ASP A 136 -2.49 -5.13 24.32
N ALA A 137 -1.79 -5.59 23.27
CA ALA A 137 -2.31 -5.57 21.91
C ALA A 137 -3.56 -6.44 21.75
N TRP A 138 -3.56 -7.64 22.34
CA TRP A 138 -4.71 -8.54 22.30
C TRP A 138 -5.90 -8.03 23.11
N ASP A 139 -5.65 -7.50 24.32
CA ASP A 139 -6.69 -6.89 25.16
C ASP A 139 -7.33 -5.70 24.46
N ALA A 140 -6.52 -4.87 23.79
CA ALA A 140 -7.02 -3.75 22.99
C ALA A 140 -7.87 -4.21 21.81
N LEU A 141 -7.47 -5.28 21.09
CA LEU A 141 -8.25 -5.79 19.96
C LEU A 141 -9.61 -6.34 20.41
N GLN A 142 -9.65 -7.11 21.50
CA GLN A 142 -10.90 -7.61 22.07
C GLN A 142 -11.80 -6.48 22.56
N TRP A 143 -11.22 -5.50 23.27
CA TRP A 143 -11.95 -4.31 23.72
C TRP A 143 -12.53 -3.54 22.52
N LEU A 144 -11.75 -3.41 21.45
CA LEU A 144 -12.15 -2.69 20.26
C LEU A 144 -13.32 -3.37 19.54
N ALA A 145 -13.29 -4.70 19.41
CA ALA A 145 -14.39 -5.48 18.85
C ALA A 145 -15.70 -5.26 19.64
N LEU A 146 -15.61 -5.16 20.98
CA LEU A 146 -16.76 -4.92 21.85
C LEU A 146 -17.25 -3.46 21.79
N GLN A 147 -16.33 -2.49 21.71
CA GLN A 147 -16.67 -1.05 21.77
C GLN A 147 -16.93 -0.41 20.40
N ALA A 148 -16.66 -1.12 19.30
CA ALA A 148 -16.85 -0.62 17.94
C ALA A 148 -18.19 0.13 17.74
N PRO A 149 -19.37 -0.40 18.14
CA PRO A 149 -20.63 0.33 17.99
C PRO A 149 -20.67 1.66 18.76
N ALA A 150 -20.11 1.70 19.97
CA ALA A 150 -20.05 2.92 20.79
C ALA A 150 -19.10 3.98 20.19
N LEU A 151 -18.11 3.55 19.41
CA LEU A 151 -17.19 4.41 18.66
C LEU A 151 -17.74 4.81 17.27
N GLY A 152 -18.97 4.41 16.92
CA GLY A 152 -19.55 4.65 15.61
C GLY A 152 -19.00 3.74 14.50
N ALA A 153 -18.34 2.65 14.88
CA ALA A 153 -17.73 1.68 13.99
C ALA A 153 -18.60 0.42 13.78
N ASP A 154 -18.33 -0.30 12.70
CA ASP A 154 -18.94 -1.60 12.43
C ASP A 154 -18.04 -2.74 12.98
N PRO A 155 -18.48 -3.50 14.00
CA PRO A 155 -17.67 -4.57 14.59
C PRO A 155 -17.38 -5.72 13.64
N ALA A 156 -18.15 -5.87 12.54
CA ALA A 156 -17.90 -6.90 11.53
C ALA A 156 -16.81 -6.52 10.53
N ARG A 157 -16.31 -5.26 10.57
CA ARG A 157 -15.28 -4.74 9.66
C ARG A 157 -14.09 -4.24 10.46
N LEU A 158 -13.45 -5.17 11.16
CA LEU A 158 -12.28 -4.93 12.00
C LEU A 158 -11.01 -5.43 11.30
N ALA A 159 -9.95 -4.62 11.32
CA ALA A 159 -8.61 -5.02 10.90
C ALA A 159 -7.60 -4.73 12.00
N VAL A 160 -6.46 -5.40 11.95
CA VAL A 160 -5.28 -5.10 12.77
C VAL A 160 -4.12 -4.76 11.87
N GLY A 161 -3.27 -3.83 12.27
CA GLY A 161 -2.10 -3.49 11.51
C GLY A 161 -1.04 -2.77 12.31
N GLY A 162 0.15 -2.70 11.74
CA GLY A 162 1.30 -2.10 12.39
C GLY A 162 2.55 -2.22 11.56
N ASP A 163 3.60 -1.60 12.06
CA ASP A 163 4.91 -1.57 11.42
C ASP A 163 6.00 -2.16 12.32
N SER A 164 6.98 -2.84 11.74
CA SER A 164 8.12 -3.41 12.48
C SER A 164 7.63 -4.31 13.64
N ALA A 165 8.01 -4.00 14.89
CA ALA A 165 7.50 -4.65 16.11
C ALA A 165 5.97 -4.59 16.24
N GLY A 166 5.32 -3.50 15.82
CA GLY A 166 3.86 -3.42 15.75
C GLY A 166 3.26 -4.32 14.68
N GLY A 167 4.00 -4.56 13.59
CA GLY A 167 3.68 -5.60 12.60
C GLY A 167 3.75 -7.01 13.21
N THR A 168 4.75 -7.30 14.04
CA THR A 168 4.84 -8.54 14.83
C THR A 168 3.63 -8.71 15.74
N LEU A 169 3.27 -7.68 16.50
CA LEU A 169 2.10 -7.70 17.38
C LEU A 169 0.80 -7.91 16.58
N SER A 170 0.71 -7.35 15.37
CA SER A 170 -0.44 -7.50 14.48
C SER A 170 -0.59 -8.94 13.97
N ALA A 171 0.52 -9.57 13.56
CA ALA A 171 0.54 -10.98 13.17
C ALA A 171 0.16 -11.90 14.34
N TYR A 172 0.68 -11.63 15.55
CA TYR A 172 0.27 -12.31 16.78
C TYR A 172 -1.23 -12.14 17.05
N CYS A 173 -1.76 -10.92 16.96
CA CYS A 173 -3.19 -10.65 17.14
C CYS A 173 -4.05 -11.36 16.10
N ALA A 174 -3.59 -11.56 14.87
CA ALA A 174 -4.30 -12.33 13.86
C ALA A 174 -4.44 -13.81 14.25
N LEU A 175 -3.37 -14.42 14.79
CA LEU A 175 -3.40 -15.78 15.35
C LEU A 175 -4.38 -15.87 16.52
N MET A 176 -4.27 -14.95 17.48
CA MET A 176 -5.17 -14.91 18.64
C MET A 176 -6.64 -14.70 18.24
N ALA A 177 -6.90 -13.84 17.25
CA ALA A 177 -8.25 -13.57 16.77
C ALA A 177 -8.89 -14.81 16.13
N ARG A 178 -8.14 -15.56 15.31
CA ARG A 178 -8.61 -16.85 14.77
C ARG A 178 -8.97 -17.81 15.91
N ASP A 179 -8.07 -18.00 16.87
CA ASP A 179 -8.27 -18.95 17.98
C ASP A 179 -9.46 -18.57 18.87
N ALA A 180 -9.75 -17.27 18.97
CA ALA A 180 -10.89 -16.74 19.71
C ALA A 180 -12.20 -16.66 18.89
N GLY A 181 -12.17 -17.00 17.59
CA GLY A 181 -13.32 -16.87 16.70
C GLY A 181 -13.71 -15.41 16.39
N LEU A 182 -12.78 -14.46 16.54
CA LEU A 182 -12.96 -13.05 16.20
C LEU A 182 -12.57 -12.83 14.72
N PRO A 183 -13.53 -12.58 13.81
CA PRO A 183 -13.20 -12.38 12.40
C PRO A 183 -12.49 -11.04 12.19
N LEU A 184 -11.31 -11.09 11.58
CA LEU A 184 -10.61 -9.90 11.08
C LEU A 184 -10.71 -9.85 9.55
N ALA A 185 -10.95 -8.66 9.01
CA ALA A 185 -10.99 -8.41 7.58
C ALA A 185 -9.59 -8.41 6.95
N LEU A 186 -8.58 -7.94 7.68
CA LEU A 186 -7.20 -7.82 7.21
C LEU A 186 -6.20 -7.81 8.38
N GLN A 187 -5.02 -8.41 8.17
CA GLN A 187 -3.79 -8.09 8.88
C GLN A 187 -2.88 -7.23 7.98
N LEU A 188 -2.65 -5.97 8.35
CA LEU A 188 -1.88 -4.98 7.58
C LEU A 188 -0.47 -4.83 8.15
N LEU A 189 0.54 -5.37 7.48
CA LEU A 189 1.88 -5.54 8.03
C LEU A 189 2.92 -4.73 7.24
N PHE A 190 3.49 -3.70 7.83
CA PHE A 190 4.68 -3.05 7.28
C PHE A 190 5.94 -3.69 7.86
N TYR A 191 6.77 -4.30 7.00
CA TYR A 191 8.08 -4.91 7.32
C TYR A 191 8.15 -5.61 8.70
N PRO A 192 7.25 -6.57 8.99
CA PRO A 192 7.17 -7.19 10.31
C PRO A 192 8.40 -8.04 10.60
N GLY A 193 8.90 -8.02 11.83
CA GLY A 193 9.81 -9.05 12.32
C GLY A 193 9.01 -10.30 12.67
N THR A 194 9.30 -11.46 12.09
CA THR A 194 8.48 -12.66 12.29
C THR A 194 9.29 -13.90 12.61
N THR A 195 10.62 -13.82 12.49
CA THR A 195 11.54 -14.92 12.74
C THR A 195 12.16 -14.82 14.14
N PRO A 196 12.67 -15.93 14.71
CA PRO A 196 13.31 -15.92 16.02
C PRO A 196 14.73 -15.34 15.99
N CYS A 197 15.42 -15.41 14.86
CA CYS A 197 16.86 -15.18 14.77
C CYS A 197 17.25 -14.36 13.55
N GLN A 198 18.32 -13.57 13.69
CA GLN A 198 18.84 -12.70 12.64
C GLN A 198 19.82 -13.44 11.69
N ASP A 199 19.38 -14.54 11.07
CA ASP A 199 20.23 -15.44 10.28
C ASP A 199 19.91 -15.50 8.77
N THR A 200 19.02 -14.62 8.30
CA THR A 200 18.64 -14.52 6.88
C THR A 200 19.69 -13.80 6.02
N ALA A 201 19.56 -13.91 4.70
CA ALA A 201 20.45 -13.24 3.76
C ALA A 201 20.26 -11.70 3.82
N ALA A 202 19.02 -11.24 4.01
CA ALA A 202 18.71 -9.84 4.23
C ALA A 202 19.38 -9.30 5.52
N HIS A 203 19.32 -10.04 6.62
CA HIS A 203 20.03 -9.69 7.85
C HIS A 203 21.54 -9.52 7.63
N ALA A 204 22.18 -10.47 6.93
CA ALA A 204 23.61 -10.40 6.63
C ALA A 204 23.96 -9.22 5.70
N ARG A 205 23.10 -8.92 4.72
CA ARG A 205 23.33 -7.91 3.68
C ARG A 205 23.07 -6.47 4.17
N TYR A 206 22.01 -6.28 4.95
CA TYR A 206 21.48 -4.96 5.30
C TYR A 206 21.64 -4.60 6.78
N GLY A 207 22.16 -5.52 7.61
CA GLY A 207 22.30 -5.33 9.05
C GLY A 207 23.34 -4.31 9.51
N GLN A 208 23.98 -3.54 8.60
CA GLN A 208 25.02 -2.56 8.94
C GLN A 208 24.90 -1.31 8.08
N GLY A 209 25.09 -0.12 8.67
CA GLY A 209 25.22 1.14 7.94
C GLY A 209 23.92 1.71 7.36
N LEU A 210 22.77 1.14 7.75
CA LEU A 210 21.42 1.60 7.42
C LEU A 210 20.68 1.99 8.71
N ILE A 211 19.38 2.31 8.60
CA ILE A 211 18.58 2.79 9.75
C ILE A 211 18.43 1.70 10.82
N LEU A 212 18.10 0.47 10.41
CA LEU A 212 18.02 -0.68 11.30
C LEU A 212 19.29 -1.51 11.13
N GLU A 213 20.02 -1.70 12.22
CA GLU A 213 21.28 -2.44 12.25
C GLU A 213 21.15 -3.67 13.16
N ALA A 214 21.96 -4.70 12.91
CA ALA A 214 21.97 -5.93 13.70
C ALA A 214 22.16 -5.67 15.20
N ALA A 215 23.09 -4.77 15.56
CA ALA A 215 23.31 -4.35 16.95
C ALA A 215 22.08 -3.64 17.55
N GLY A 216 21.34 -2.90 16.72
CA GLY A 216 20.07 -2.29 17.12
C GLY A 216 18.99 -3.34 17.40
N ILE A 217 18.88 -4.36 16.54
CA ILE A 217 17.92 -5.46 16.73
C ILE A 217 18.24 -6.24 18.00
N ASP A 218 19.51 -6.60 18.24
CA ASP A 218 19.91 -7.28 19.48
C ASP A 218 19.60 -6.43 20.71
N TRP A 219 19.87 -5.12 20.67
CA TRP A 219 19.53 -4.21 21.76
C TRP A 219 18.02 -4.14 22.05
N PHE A 220 17.18 -4.09 21.01
CA PHE A 220 15.72 -4.16 21.18
C PHE A 220 15.29 -5.49 21.79
N PHE A 221 15.87 -6.60 21.33
CA PHE A 221 15.55 -7.93 21.83
C PHE A 221 15.99 -8.10 23.29
N ASP A 222 17.16 -7.58 23.68
CA ASP A 222 17.67 -7.66 25.06
C ASP A 222 16.87 -6.81 26.06
N ASN A 223 16.32 -5.68 25.60
CA ASN A 223 15.39 -4.89 26.40
C ASN A 223 14.08 -5.64 26.64
N TYR A 224 13.56 -6.30 25.59
CA TYR A 224 12.22 -6.87 25.62
C TYR A 224 12.14 -8.30 26.14
N LEU A 225 13.06 -9.17 25.74
CA LEU A 225 13.07 -10.57 26.11
C LEU A 225 13.90 -10.79 27.39
N PRO A 226 13.33 -11.43 28.43
CA PRO A 226 14.10 -11.82 29.61
C PRO A 226 15.24 -12.80 29.28
N THR A 227 15.06 -13.68 28.31
CA THR A 227 16.06 -14.68 27.90
C THR A 227 16.07 -14.89 26.39
N ARG A 228 17.23 -15.27 25.84
CA ARG A 228 17.37 -15.59 24.40
C ARG A 228 16.48 -16.76 23.97
N ALA A 229 16.21 -17.73 24.85
CA ALA A 229 15.36 -18.87 24.54
C ALA A 229 13.91 -18.47 24.20
N GLN A 230 13.44 -17.33 24.69
CA GLN A 230 12.10 -16.81 24.37
C GLN A 230 11.98 -16.26 22.95
N ARG A 231 13.09 -16.16 22.19
CA ARG A 231 13.03 -15.86 20.76
C ARG A 231 12.28 -16.94 19.98
N GLU A 232 12.33 -18.19 20.44
CA GLU A 232 11.64 -19.35 19.85
C GLU A 232 10.15 -19.43 20.25
N ASP A 233 9.65 -18.50 21.07
CA ASP A 233 8.24 -18.44 21.41
C ASP A 233 7.46 -17.88 20.20
N TRP A 234 6.48 -18.64 19.69
CA TRP A 234 5.71 -18.25 18.50
C TRP A 234 5.00 -16.90 18.67
N ARG A 235 4.73 -16.46 19.90
CA ARG A 235 4.12 -15.14 20.15
C ARG A 235 5.07 -14.02 19.75
N PHE A 236 6.37 -14.21 20.00
CA PHE A 236 7.42 -13.29 19.60
C PHE A 236 7.85 -13.48 18.14
N ALA A 237 7.90 -14.73 17.67
CA ALA A 237 8.20 -15.09 16.29
C ALA A 237 7.00 -15.80 15.62
N PRO A 238 5.99 -15.04 15.13
CA PRO A 238 4.76 -15.61 14.55
C PRO A 238 4.96 -16.63 13.43
N LEU A 239 6.12 -16.65 12.76
CA LEU A 239 6.46 -17.69 11.79
C LEU A 239 6.50 -19.10 12.40
N LEU A 240 6.79 -19.21 13.70
CA LEU A 240 6.89 -20.47 14.43
C LEU A 240 5.55 -20.99 14.98
N ALA A 241 4.44 -20.29 14.74
CA ALA A 241 3.14 -20.79 15.16
C ALA A 241 2.86 -22.16 14.51
N ALA A 242 2.23 -23.07 15.25
CA ALA A 242 2.03 -24.44 14.78
C ALA A 242 1.12 -24.51 13.53
N GLU A 243 0.18 -23.57 13.41
CA GLU A 243 -0.82 -23.52 12.35
C GLU A 243 -1.10 -22.09 11.93
N HIS A 244 -1.22 -21.85 10.62
CA HIS A 244 -1.53 -20.53 10.02
C HIS A 244 -2.77 -20.55 9.13
N GLU A 245 -3.49 -21.67 9.08
CA GLU A 245 -4.75 -21.78 8.34
C GLU A 245 -5.81 -20.86 8.95
N GLU A 246 -6.78 -20.44 8.13
CA GLU A 246 -7.94 -19.63 8.54
C GLU A 246 -7.62 -18.25 9.16
N LEU A 247 -6.37 -17.79 9.05
CA LEU A 247 -6.02 -16.42 9.40
C LEU A 247 -6.65 -15.42 8.42
N ALA A 248 -6.84 -14.20 8.91
CA ALA A 248 -7.31 -13.10 8.08
C ALA A 248 -6.37 -12.84 6.89
N PRO A 249 -6.90 -12.41 5.73
CA PRO A 249 -6.08 -11.97 4.60
C PRO A 249 -4.97 -11.01 5.04
N ALA A 250 -3.80 -11.13 4.41
CA ALA A 250 -2.65 -10.30 4.74
C ALA A 250 -2.29 -9.35 3.60
N TRP A 251 -2.01 -8.10 3.95
CA TRP A 251 -1.23 -7.21 3.09
C TRP A 251 0.11 -6.95 3.78
N ILE A 252 1.20 -7.11 3.04
CA ILE A 252 2.56 -7.03 3.55
C ILE A 252 3.36 -6.06 2.67
N GLY A 253 3.81 -4.95 3.25
CA GLY A 253 4.64 -3.96 2.58
C GLY A 253 6.07 -3.96 3.13
N LEU A 254 7.05 -4.35 2.32
CA LEU A 254 8.44 -4.51 2.73
C LEU A 254 9.36 -3.44 2.12
N ALA A 255 10.42 -3.08 2.83
CA ALA A 255 11.52 -2.32 2.26
C ALA A 255 12.57 -3.28 1.67
N GLU A 256 13.07 -3.01 0.47
CA GLU A 256 14.07 -3.87 -0.18
C GLU A 256 15.41 -3.90 0.58
N CYS A 257 15.86 -2.77 1.12
CA CYS A 257 17.13 -2.63 1.83
C CYS A 257 16.91 -2.66 3.34
N ASP A 258 16.34 -3.76 3.84
CA ASP A 258 15.94 -3.95 5.23
C ASP A 258 16.38 -5.32 5.75
N PRO A 259 17.01 -5.42 6.93
CA PRO A 259 17.29 -6.70 7.58
C PRO A 259 16.06 -7.61 7.71
N LEU A 260 14.86 -7.05 7.91
CA LEU A 260 13.61 -7.80 8.10
C LEU A 260 12.88 -8.12 6.79
N ALA A 261 13.47 -7.84 5.62
CA ALA A 261 12.83 -8.13 4.34
C ALA A 261 12.54 -9.64 4.19
N ASP A 262 13.52 -10.48 4.51
CA ASP A 262 13.36 -11.94 4.41
C ASP A 262 12.33 -12.47 5.42
N ASP A 263 12.24 -11.90 6.63
CA ASP A 263 11.22 -12.25 7.62
C ASP A 263 9.81 -12.08 7.06
N GLY A 264 9.55 -10.93 6.43
CA GLY A 264 8.27 -10.65 5.81
C GLY A 264 7.95 -11.59 4.65
N ILE A 265 8.95 -11.94 3.83
CA ILE A 265 8.80 -12.89 2.72
C ILE A 265 8.49 -14.29 3.25
N LEU A 266 9.24 -14.77 4.25
CA LEU A 266 9.04 -16.08 4.87
C LEU A 266 7.64 -16.21 5.48
N TYR A 267 7.18 -15.17 6.17
CA TYR A 267 5.82 -15.15 6.72
C TYR A 267 4.75 -15.11 5.62
N ALA A 268 4.95 -14.33 4.55
CA ALA A 268 4.06 -14.31 3.40
C ALA A 268 3.93 -15.70 2.74
N ASP A 269 5.04 -16.41 2.59
CA ASP A 269 5.07 -17.75 1.99
C ASP A 269 4.45 -18.80 2.91
N CYS A 270 4.66 -18.70 4.22
CA CYS A 270 3.98 -19.51 5.23
C CYS A 270 2.45 -19.35 5.15
N LEU A 271 1.96 -18.10 5.12
CA LEU A 271 0.53 -17.80 4.97
C LEU A 271 -0.05 -18.34 3.66
N ARG A 272 0.67 -18.18 2.53
CA ARG A 272 0.26 -18.74 1.23
C ARG A 272 0.18 -20.26 1.25
N ALA A 273 1.14 -20.93 1.89
CA ALA A 273 1.14 -22.37 2.05
C ALA A 273 -0.08 -22.84 2.86
N ALA A 274 -0.49 -22.06 3.86
CA ALA A 274 -1.72 -22.23 4.63
C ALA A 274 -2.99 -21.72 3.92
N ARG A 275 -2.91 -21.37 2.63
CA ARG A 275 -4.01 -20.89 1.78
C ARG A 275 -4.66 -19.57 2.24
N VAL A 276 -3.98 -18.79 3.07
CA VAL A 276 -4.39 -17.43 3.41
C VAL A 276 -4.15 -16.52 2.21
N PRO A 277 -5.09 -15.65 1.81
CA PRO A 277 -4.85 -14.66 0.77
C PRO A 277 -3.77 -13.66 1.20
N VAL A 278 -2.73 -13.50 0.39
CA VAL A 278 -1.61 -12.60 0.69
C VAL A 278 -1.30 -11.68 -0.50
N ALA A 279 -1.34 -10.37 -0.24
CA ALA A 279 -0.74 -9.35 -1.09
C ALA A 279 0.61 -8.93 -0.50
N LEU A 280 1.69 -9.06 -1.28
CA LEU A 280 3.05 -8.71 -0.86
C LEU A 280 3.61 -7.69 -1.85
N GLU A 281 4.09 -6.56 -1.35
CA GLU A 281 4.77 -5.53 -2.12
C GLU A 281 6.15 -5.24 -1.52
N ILE A 282 7.17 -5.12 -2.37
CA ILE A 282 8.54 -4.82 -1.97
C ILE A 282 8.96 -3.48 -2.59
N TYR A 283 9.03 -2.45 -1.75
CA TYR A 283 9.43 -1.11 -2.15
C TYR A 283 10.95 -1.04 -2.35
N ARG A 284 11.34 -0.82 -3.60
CA ARG A 284 12.75 -0.85 -4.01
C ARG A 284 13.54 0.35 -3.52
N GLY A 285 14.80 0.11 -3.16
CA GLY A 285 15.79 1.12 -2.79
C GLY A 285 15.47 1.93 -1.55
N VAL A 286 14.54 1.47 -0.72
CA VAL A 286 14.22 2.06 0.59
C VAL A 286 14.59 1.11 1.73
N THR A 287 14.68 1.65 2.94
CA THR A 287 15.16 0.98 4.16
C THR A 287 14.03 0.82 5.17
N HIS A 288 14.30 0.12 6.26
CA HIS A 288 13.42 0.12 7.44
C HIS A 288 13.03 1.56 7.84
N GLU A 289 11.83 1.74 8.40
CA GLU A 289 11.20 3.03 8.77
C GLU A 289 10.74 3.93 7.61
N PHE A 290 10.93 3.54 6.33
CA PHE A 290 10.66 4.44 5.21
C PHE A 290 9.23 4.99 5.16
N ILE A 291 8.22 4.25 5.65
CA ILE A 291 6.82 4.68 5.58
C ILE A 291 6.55 5.99 6.32
N LYS A 292 7.38 6.38 7.28
CA LYS A 292 7.24 7.68 7.97
C LYS A 292 7.96 8.82 7.26
N MET A 293 8.58 8.57 6.11
CA MET A 293 9.39 9.55 5.39
C MET A 293 8.68 10.12 4.15
N GLY A 294 7.35 10.15 4.18
CA GLY A 294 6.49 10.55 3.06
C GLY A 294 6.70 11.98 2.53
N ARG A 295 7.38 12.87 3.27
CA ARG A 295 7.75 14.20 2.77
C ARG A 295 8.78 14.13 1.66
N VAL A 296 9.69 13.16 1.73
CA VAL A 296 10.87 13.06 0.85
C VAL A 296 10.87 11.80 0.00
N LEU A 297 10.27 10.71 0.47
CA LEU A 297 10.22 9.44 -0.23
C LEU A 297 8.87 9.25 -0.93
N PRO A 298 8.80 9.22 -2.27
CA PRO A 298 7.58 8.85 -2.98
C PRO A 298 7.13 7.42 -2.67
N GLU A 299 8.06 6.50 -2.38
CA GLU A 299 7.77 5.11 -2.03
C GLU A 299 6.97 5.01 -0.74
N ALA A 300 7.23 5.88 0.24
CA ALA A 300 6.46 5.93 1.48
C ALA A 300 5.00 6.31 1.23
N ARG A 301 4.75 7.30 0.36
CA ARG A 301 3.38 7.69 -0.04
C ARG A 301 2.69 6.57 -0.83
N GLN A 302 3.43 5.88 -1.68
CA GLN A 302 2.91 4.72 -2.40
C GLN A 302 2.52 3.61 -1.42
N ALA A 303 3.35 3.32 -0.42
CA ALA A 303 3.05 2.35 0.63
C ALA A 303 1.80 2.70 1.43
N HIS A 304 1.55 3.99 1.72
CA HIS A 304 0.30 4.42 2.35
C HIS A 304 -0.91 4.19 1.44
N ALA A 305 -0.79 4.50 0.15
CA ALA A 305 -1.86 4.31 -0.82
C ALA A 305 -2.22 2.84 -1.02
N ASP A 306 -1.22 1.96 -1.11
CA ASP A 306 -1.39 0.52 -1.27
C ASP A 306 -2.00 -0.12 -0.02
N ALA A 307 -1.51 0.25 1.17
CA ALA A 307 -2.07 -0.18 2.45
C ALA A 307 -3.54 0.24 2.59
N ALA A 308 -3.84 1.50 2.25
CA ALA A 308 -5.21 2.00 2.27
C ALA A 308 -6.10 1.30 1.24
N GLN A 309 -5.56 0.95 0.07
CA GLN A 309 -6.29 0.17 -0.92
C GLN A 309 -6.61 -1.24 -0.40
N ALA A 310 -5.65 -1.91 0.24
CA ALA A 310 -5.87 -3.21 0.84
C ALA A 310 -6.97 -3.16 1.92
N LEU A 311 -6.95 -2.14 2.78
CA LEU A 311 -8.02 -1.90 3.77
C LEU A 311 -9.38 -1.70 3.09
N ARG A 312 -9.48 -0.82 2.08
CA ARG A 312 -10.73 -0.58 1.36
C ARG A 312 -11.29 -1.86 0.74
N GLN A 313 -10.43 -2.67 0.11
CA GLN A 313 -10.80 -3.94 -0.50
C GLN A 313 -11.30 -4.94 0.56
N ALA A 314 -10.55 -5.10 1.65
CA ALA A 314 -10.92 -5.99 2.75
C ALA A 314 -12.25 -5.60 3.42
N PHE A 315 -12.53 -4.30 3.53
CA PHE A 315 -13.77 -3.78 4.10
C PHE A 315 -14.94 -3.69 3.11
N GLY A 316 -14.73 -4.04 1.83
CA GLY A 316 -15.76 -3.95 0.80
C GLY A 316 -16.23 -2.52 0.49
N LEU A 317 -15.38 -1.51 0.71
CA LEU A 317 -15.71 -0.11 0.44
C LEU A 317 -15.68 0.17 -1.07
N SER A 318 -16.80 0.64 -1.62
CA SER A 318 -16.83 1.06 -3.04
C SER A 318 -16.11 2.40 -3.24
N PRO A 319 -15.58 2.69 -4.45
CA PRO A 319 -14.98 3.99 -4.74
C PRO A 319 -15.91 5.20 -4.48
N GLU A 320 -17.23 5.01 -4.56
CA GLU A 320 -18.26 6.06 -4.37
C GLU A 320 -18.56 6.34 -2.89
N GLN A 321 -18.44 5.34 -2.01
CA GLN A 321 -18.64 5.52 -0.56
C GLN A 321 -17.53 6.34 0.11
N ALA A 322 -16.37 6.44 -0.53
CA ALA A 322 -15.25 7.28 -0.07
C ALA A 322 -15.49 8.79 -0.33
N GLN A 323 -16.25 9.15 -1.37
CA GLN A 323 -16.46 10.55 -1.76
C GLN A 323 -17.43 11.31 -0.83
N HIS A 324 -18.31 10.60 -0.12
CA HIS A 324 -19.23 11.21 0.85
C HIS A 324 -18.60 11.52 2.22
N ALA A 325 -17.38 11.04 2.48
CA ALA A 325 -16.66 11.23 3.74
C ALA A 325 -15.71 12.44 3.74
N THR A 326 -15.48 13.09 2.59
CA THR A 326 -14.44 14.13 2.44
C THR A 326 -14.94 15.31 1.62
N HIS A 327 -15.69 16.22 2.23
CA HIS A 327 -15.78 17.59 1.72
C HIS A 327 -14.65 18.42 2.35
N GLY A 328 -13.52 18.53 1.65
CA GLY A 328 -12.41 19.41 1.98
C GLY A 328 -11.02 18.96 1.51
N ALA A 329 -10.73 19.13 0.20
CA ALA A 329 -9.45 19.60 -0.41
C ALA A 329 -8.08 19.17 0.21
N VAL A 330 -7.05 18.61 -0.48
CA VAL A 330 -6.74 18.21 -1.89
C VAL A 330 -5.58 17.18 -1.88
N ASP A 331 -5.61 16.27 -2.85
CA ASP A 331 -4.68 15.19 -3.23
C ASP A 331 -3.25 15.59 -3.70
N GLY A 332 -2.31 14.64 -3.70
CA GLY A 332 -1.24 14.58 -4.71
C GLY A 332 -1.78 13.85 -5.95
N PRO A 333 -1.51 14.32 -7.18
CA PRO A 333 -2.49 14.23 -8.25
C PRO A 333 -2.77 12.79 -8.66
N MET A 334 -4.05 12.42 -8.60
CA MET A 334 -4.62 11.41 -9.48
C MET A 334 -4.15 11.70 -10.91
N PRO A 335 -3.81 10.69 -11.72
CA PRO A 335 -3.50 10.91 -13.11
C PRO A 335 -4.69 11.62 -13.76
N GLU A 336 -4.44 12.79 -14.32
CA GLU A 336 -5.50 13.59 -14.92
C GLU A 336 -5.92 12.88 -16.20
N LEU A 337 -7.19 12.52 -16.31
CA LEU A 337 -7.74 11.82 -17.46
C LEU A 337 -8.68 12.77 -18.19
N HIS A 338 -8.36 13.08 -19.43
CA HIS A 338 -9.21 13.92 -20.28
C HIS A 338 -9.92 13.07 -21.32
N LEU A 339 -11.18 13.41 -21.57
CA LEU A 339 -11.98 12.92 -22.68
C LEU A 339 -12.28 14.08 -23.60
N GLY A 340 -12.07 13.91 -24.91
CA GLY A 340 -12.22 15.00 -25.87
C GLY A 340 -12.17 14.53 -27.30
N ASP A 341 -12.44 15.45 -28.22
CA ASP A 341 -12.29 15.21 -29.65
C ASP A 341 -10.82 15.29 -30.10
N TRP A 342 -10.58 15.06 -31.40
CA TRP A 342 -9.24 15.13 -31.97
C TRP A 342 -8.61 16.52 -31.92
N ALA A 343 -9.41 17.60 -31.99
CA ALA A 343 -8.89 18.96 -31.91
C ALA A 343 -8.37 19.27 -30.49
N GLN A 344 -8.98 18.67 -29.47
CA GLN A 344 -8.61 18.84 -28.07
C GLN A 344 -7.42 17.97 -27.66
N LEU A 345 -7.41 16.68 -28.05
CA LEU A 345 -6.47 15.68 -27.50
C LEU A 345 -5.55 15.03 -28.54
N GLY A 346 -5.71 15.35 -29.83
CA GLY A 346 -4.99 14.68 -30.91
C GLY A 346 -3.48 14.86 -30.87
N ALA A 347 -2.99 16.02 -30.42
CA ALA A 347 -1.56 16.27 -30.30
C ALA A 347 -0.90 15.34 -29.26
N ASP A 348 -1.50 15.24 -28.08
CA ASP A 348 -0.98 14.43 -26.98
C ASP A 348 -1.15 12.92 -27.23
N ALA A 349 -2.29 12.53 -27.80
CA ALA A 349 -2.52 11.15 -28.23
C ALA A 349 -1.48 10.75 -29.30
N THR A 350 -1.19 11.63 -30.26
CA THR A 350 -0.17 11.40 -31.31
C THR A 350 1.20 11.21 -30.71
N GLN A 351 1.61 12.06 -29.77
CA GLN A 351 2.92 11.94 -29.11
C GLN A 351 3.13 10.53 -28.55
N LEU A 352 2.15 10.00 -27.82
CA LEU A 352 2.26 8.68 -27.20
C LEU A 352 2.14 7.55 -28.22
N ARG A 353 1.23 7.67 -29.19
CA ARG A 353 1.02 6.68 -30.26
C ARG A 353 2.27 6.53 -31.13
N MET A 354 2.94 7.62 -31.47
CA MET A 354 4.19 7.59 -32.22
C MET A 354 5.31 6.89 -31.43
N ALA A 355 5.40 7.12 -30.12
CA ALA A 355 6.37 6.42 -29.28
C ALA A 355 6.11 4.91 -29.20
N VAL A 356 4.86 4.51 -28.99
CA VAL A 356 4.50 3.10 -28.77
C VAL A 356 4.37 2.29 -30.06
N PHE A 357 3.69 2.81 -31.08
CA PHE A 357 3.39 2.06 -32.30
C PHE A 357 4.50 2.18 -33.33
N VAL A 358 5.04 3.38 -33.53
CA VAL A 358 6.07 3.60 -34.56
C VAL A 358 7.46 3.28 -34.04
N GLN A 359 7.89 3.92 -32.95
CA GLN A 359 9.25 3.77 -32.45
C GLN A 359 9.50 2.40 -31.79
N GLU A 360 8.56 1.93 -30.98
CA GLU A 360 8.70 0.65 -30.26
C GLU A 360 8.25 -0.56 -31.12
N GLN A 361 7.09 -0.48 -31.78
CA GLN A 361 6.53 -1.63 -32.52
C GLN A 361 6.87 -1.63 -34.02
N GLY A 362 7.56 -0.60 -34.52
CA GLY A 362 8.04 -0.56 -35.90
C GLY A 362 6.95 -0.35 -36.95
N ILE A 363 5.77 0.15 -36.56
CA ILE A 363 4.66 0.44 -37.47
C ILE A 363 5.02 1.67 -38.32
N ALA A 364 4.70 1.64 -39.62
CA ALA A 364 4.94 2.76 -40.53
C ALA A 364 4.23 4.04 -40.02
N PRO A 365 4.92 5.20 -39.90
CA PRO A 365 4.35 6.45 -39.39
C PRO A 365 3.04 6.87 -40.08
N GLU A 366 2.94 6.66 -41.39
CA GLU A 366 1.78 6.98 -42.22
C GLU A 366 0.52 6.16 -41.92
N LEU A 367 0.65 5.05 -41.19
CA LEU A 367 -0.47 4.19 -40.78
C LEU A 367 -1.02 4.54 -39.40
N GLU A 368 -0.32 5.41 -38.65
CA GLU A 368 -0.65 5.64 -37.26
C GLU A 368 -1.89 6.52 -37.11
N ILE A 369 -1.93 7.64 -37.82
CA ILE A 369 -3.06 8.59 -37.79
C ILE A 369 -3.95 8.32 -39.00
N ASP A 370 -5.25 8.12 -38.77
CA ASP A 370 -6.21 7.83 -39.83
C ASP A 370 -7.41 8.77 -39.82
N ALA A 371 -8.22 8.73 -40.88
CA ALA A 371 -9.39 9.59 -41.03
C ALA A 371 -10.48 9.36 -39.96
N LEU A 372 -10.42 8.26 -39.22
CA LEU A 372 -11.37 7.95 -38.15
C LEU A 372 -11.03 8.71 -36.86
N ASP A 373 -9.79 9.15 -36.67
CA ASP A 373 -9.38 9.91 -35.48
C ASP A 373 -10.24 11.17 -35.30
N ALA A 374 -10.60 11.86 -36.39
CA ALA A 374 -11.47 13.04 -36.35
C ALA A 374 -12.92 12.75 -35.89
N GLN A 375 -13.34 11.48 -35.91
CA GLN A 375 -14.71 11.05 -35.59
C GLN A 375 -14.79 10.32 -34.24
N CYS A 376 -13.65 10.12 -33.56
CA CYS A 376 -13.58 9.38 -32.31
C CYS A 376 -13.69 10.29 -31.08
N LEU A 377 -14.17 9.70 -29.99
CA LEU A 377 -13.86 10.21 -28.66
C LEU A 377 -12.49 9.67 -28.27
N HIS A 378 -11.59 10.55 -27.84
CA HIS A 378 -10.26 10.21 -27.36
C HIS A 378 -10.21 10.29 -25.85
N ALA A 379 -9.40 9.42 -25.25
CA ALA A 379 -9.04 9.45 -23.85
C ALA A 379 -7.52 9.59 -23.75
N VAL A 380 -7.04 10.56 -22.97
CA VAL A 380 -5.62 10.74 -22.68
C VAL A 380 -5.44 10.90 -21.17
N ALA A 381 -4.56 10.08 -20.60
CA ALA A 381 -4.16 10.17 -19.20
C ALA A 381 -2.80 10.87 -19.10
N TYR A 382 -2.68 11.80 -18.17
CA TYR A 382 -1.49 12.62 -17.94
C TYR A 382 -0.86 12.29 -16.60
N LYS A 383 0.47 12.37 -16.57
CA LYS A 383 1.25 12.40 -15.33
C LYS A 383 1.74 13.82 -15.11
N ILE A 384 1.34 14.41 -13.99
CA ILE A 384 1.77 15.75 -13.60
C ILE A 384 3.09 15.64 -12.84
N TYR A 385 4.17 16.10 -13.46
CA TYR A 385 5.47 16.28 -12.80
C TYR A 385 5.94 17.71 -13.03
N ASN A 386 6.30 18.44 -11.97
CA ASN A 386 6.76 19.84 -12.06
C ASN A 386 5.84 20.81 -12.83
N ARG A 387 4.50 20.62 -12.75
CA ARG A 387 3.48 21.42 -13.48
C ARG A 387 3.55 21.31 -15.01
N GLN A 388 4.06 20.20 -15.54
CA GLN A 388 3.94 19.85 -16.95
C GLN A 388 3.09 18.58 -17.10
N ASP A 389 2.10 18.65 -17.97
CA ASP A 389 1.20 17.54 -18.27
C ASP A 389 1.87 16.67 -19.32
N THR A 390 2.36 15.50 -18.91
CA THR A 390 2.96 14.54 -19.85
C THR A 390 1.95 13.43 -20.16
N PRO A 391 1.56 13.20 -21.42
CA PRO A 391 0.66 12.11 -21.76
C PRO A 391 1.36 10.77 -21.55
N VAL A 392 0.69 9.85 -20.84
CA VAL A 392 1.26 8.55 -20.44
C VAL A 392 0.40 7.34 -20.84
N ALA A 393 -0.89 7.54 -21.11
CA ALA A 393 -1.74 6.55 -21.74
C ALA A 393 -2.78 7.21 -22.66
N THR A 394 -3.16 6.53 -23.74
CA THR A 394 -4.21 7.01 -24.65
C THR A 394 -4.99 5.86 -25.26
N GLY A 395 -6.17 6.17 -25.76
CA GLY A 395 -7.04 5.27 -26.52
C GLY A 395 -8.16 6.03 -27.19
N ARG A 396 -8.78 5.43 -28.22
CA ARG A 396 -9.92 6.03 -28.92
C ARG A 396 -11.14 5.11 -28.91
N LEU A 397 -12.32 5.72 -28.89
CA LEU A 397 -13.62 5.08 -29.04
C LEU A 397 -14.30 5.59 -30.32
N LEU A 398 -14.52 4.68 -31.26
CA LEU A 398 -15.24 4.94 -32.49
C LEU A 398 -16.76 5.06 -32.22
N PRO A 399 -17.51 5.77 -33.09
CA PRO A 399 -18.96 5.72 -33.10
C PRO A 399 -19.50 4.29 -33.18
N ALA A 400 -20.67 4.06 -32.60
CA ALA A 400 -21.35 2.78 -32.74
C ALA A 400 -21.89 2.60 -34.17
N ASP A 401 -21.88 1.36 -34.66
CA ASP A 401 -22.55 0.98 -35.90
C ASP A 401 -24.08 0.87 -35.73
N ALA A 402 -24.78 0.47 -36.80
CA ALA A 402 -26.23 0.31 -36.78
C ALA A 402 -26.73 -0.72 -35.75
N ASP A 403 -25.87 -1.67 -35.36
CA ASP A 403 -26.16 -2.69 -34.36
C ASP A 403 -25.83 -2.22 -32.93
N GLY A 404 -25.43 -0.95 -32.77
CA GLY A 404 -25.03 -0.37 -31.49
C GLY A 404 -23.70 -0.93 -30.99
N CYS A 405 -22.85 -1.46 -31.86
CA CYS A 405 -21.50 -1.90 -31.51
C CYS A 405 -20.51 -0.76 -31.78
N SER A 406 -19.86 -0.26 -30.74
CA SER A 406 -18.71 0.65 -30.89
C SER A 406 -17.38 -0.10 -30.86
N ARG A 407 -16.29 0.58 -31.24
CA ARG A 407 -14.96 -0.02 -31.27
C ARG A 407 -13.96 0.79 -30.47
N ILE A 408 -13.19 0.13 -29.63
CA ILE A 408 -12.01 0.71 -28.97
C ILE A 408 -10.77 0.31 -29.76
N GLY A 409 -9.87 1.27 -29.98
CA GLY A 409 -8.61 1.04 -30.67
C GLY A 409 -7.53 2.03 -30.23
N ARG A 410 -6.34 1.89 -30.83
CA ARG A 410 -5.17 2.77 -30.60
C ARG A 410 -4.84 2.94 -29.10
N MET A 411 -5.04 1.88 -28.33
CA MET A 411 -4.69 1.83 -26.92
C MET A 411 -3.16 1.79 -26.79
N ALA A 412 -2.56 2.85 -26.25
CA ALA A 412 -1.13 2.92 -26.02
C ALA A 412 -0.84 3.37 -24.58
N VAL A 413 0.19 2.78 -23.99
CA VAL A 413 0.70 3.14 -22.65
C VAL A 413 2.21 3.19 -22.73
N ASP A 414 2.78 4.26 -22.17
CA ASP A 414 4.22 4.43 -22.04
C ASP A 414 4.86 3.17 -21.45
N HIS A 415 5.93 2.68 -22.08
CA HIS A 415 6.59 1.43 -21.72
C HIS A 415 6.98 1.36 -20.23
N ALA A 416 7.50 2.45 -19.66
CA ALA A 416 7.93 2.51 -18.27
C ALA A 416 6.77 2.48 -17.26
N LEU A 417 5.53 2.68 -17.73
CA LEU A 417 4.33 2.80 -16.91
C LEU A 417 3.31 1.66 -17.14
N ARG A 418 3.66 0.67 -17.97
CA ARG A 418 2.86 -0.55 -18.12
C ARG A 418 2.75 -1.29 -16.78
N GLY A 419 1.59 -1.87 -16.52
CA GLY A 419 1.28 -2.50 -15.22
C GLY A 419 0.86 -1.52 -14.12
N ARG A 420 0.96 -0.19 -14.31
CA ARG A 420 0.57 0.83 -13.31
C ARG A 420 -0.85 1.38 -13.50
N ASN A 421 -1.78 0.56 -13.98
CA ASN A 421 -3.20 0.88 -14.18
C ASN A 421 -3.59 2.01 -15.16
N TYR A 422 -2.65 2.75 -15.75
CA TYR A 422 -2.98 3.80 -16.74
C TYR A 422 -3.76 3.29 -17.96
N GLY A 423 -3.38 2.14 -18.51
CA GLY A 423 -4.15 1.52 -19.60
C GLY A 423 -5.57 1.11 -19.18
N ARG A 424 -5.73 0.69 -17.92
CA ARG A 424 -7.05 0.35 -17.35
C ARG A 424 -7.91 1.61 -17.17
N LEU A 425 -7.30 2.70 -16.70
CA LEU A 425 -7.97 4.00 -16.52
C LEU A 425 -8.56 4.53 -17.84
N VAL A 426 -7.76 4.52 -18.91
CA VAL A 426 -8.20 4.91 -20.27
C VAL A 426 -9.30 3.97 -20.76
N LEU A 427 -9.11 2.65 -20.66
CA LEU A 427 -10.10 1.67 -21.09
C LEU A 427 -11.44 1.86 -20.38
N ASP A 428 -11.44 1.97 -19.06
CA ASP A 428 -12.66 2.13 -18.26
C ASP A 428 -13.38 3.45 -18.60
N ALA A 429 -12.66 4.50 -18.95
CA ALA A 429 -13.24 5.77 -19.38
C ALA A 429 -13.96 5.67 -20.72
N LEU A 430 -13.34 5.01 -21.71
CA LEU A 430 -13.95 4.76 -23.00
C LEU A 430 -15.18 3.84 -22.86
N LEU A 431 -15.10 2.82 -22.01
CA LEU A 431 -16.24 1.95 -21.72
C LEU A 431 -17.40 2.70 -21.04
N ARG A 432 -17.11 3.60 -20.10
CA ARG A 432 -18.13 4.48 -19.49
C ARG A 432 -18.77 5.38 -20.54
N ALA A 433 -17.99 5.95 -21.44
CA ALA A 433 -18.51 6.78 -22.53
C ALA A 433 -19.41 5.98 -23.49
N ALA A 434 -19.00 4.76 -23.88
CA ALA A 434 -19.81 3.88 -24.71
C ALA A 434 -21.16 3.52 -24.03
N ARG A 435 -21.14 3.19 -22.74
CA ARG A 435 -22.37 2.93 -21.96
C ARG A 435 -23.26 4.15 -21.86
N ALA A 436 -22.70 5.32 -21.59
CA ALA A 436 -23.45 6.57 -21.49
C ALA A 436 -24.13 6.95 -22.81
N ARG A 437 -23.52 6.59 -23.95
CA ARG A 437 -24.08 6.76 -25.29
C ARG A 437 -25.20 5.75 -25.62
N GLY A 438 -25.35 4.70 -24.82
CA GLY A 438 -26.31 3.63 -25.05
C GLY A 438 -25.82 2.54 -26.02
N ASP A 439 -24.51 2.43 -26.22
CA ASP A 439 -23.94 1.36 -27.05
C ASP A 439 -24.25 -0.01 -26.43
N ARG A 440 -24.62 -0.99 -27.26
CA ARG A 440 -24.99 -2.36 -26.85
C ARG A 440 -23.79 -3.25 -26.61
N SER A 441 -22.68 -3.01 -27.32
CA SER A 441 -21.44 -3.75 -27.13
C SER A 441 -20.24 -2.93 -27.57
N VAL A 442 -19.05 -3.33 -27.11
CA VAL A 442 -17.77 -2.77 -27.53
C VAL A 442 -16.90 -3.88 -28.09
N LEU A 443 -16.38 -3.67 -29.30
CA LEU A 443 -15.40 -4.53 -29.96
C LEU A 443 -14.00 -3.91 -29.86
N LEU A 444 -12.97 -4.74 -29.78
CA LEU A 444 -11.60 -4.32 -30.01
C LEU A 444 -10.80 -5.45 -30.67
N HIS A 445 -9.71 -5.08 -31.32
CA HIS A 445 -8.70 -6.02 -31.80
C HIS A 445 -7.54 -5.97 -30.80
N ALA A 446 -7.42 -6.98 -29.96
CA ALA A 446 -6.36 -7.06 -28.97
C ALA A 446 -5.13 -7.70 -29.61
N GLN A 447 -3.94 -7.09 -29.44
CA GLN A 447 -2.70 -7.83 -29.61
C GLN A 447 -2.73 -9.07 -28.71
N CYS A 448 -2.27 -10.22 -29.20
CA CYS A 448 -2.33 -11.47 -28.43
C CYS A 448 -1.59 -11.36 -27.08
N SER A 449 -0.53 -10.55 -27.01
CA SER A 449 0.19 -10.22 -25.77
C SER A 449 -0.65 -9.46 -24.75
N ALA A 450 -1.69 -8.73 -25.19
CA ALA A 450 -2.61 -7.95 -24.37
C ALA A 450 -3.94 -8.66 -24.09
N GLU A 451 -4.16 -9.88 -24.60
CA GLU A 451 -5.42 -10.63 -24.43
C GLU A 451 -5.81 -10.76 -22.94
N GLY A 452 -4.84 -11.10 -22.08
CA GLY A 452 -5.07 -11.23 -20.63
C GLY A 452 -5.52 -9.93 -19.96
N PHE A 453 -5.07 -8.77 -20.45
CA PHE A 453 -5.51 -7.46 -19.94
C PHE A 453 -7.00 -7.22 -20.23
N TYR A 454 -7.44 -7.48 -21.46
CA TYR A 454 -8.83 -7.30 -21.85
C TYR A 454 -9.77 -8.35 -21.25
N ARG A 455 -9.31 -9.60 -21.07
CA ARG A 455 -10.08 -10.62 -20.33
C ARG A 455 -10.42 -10.19 -18.90
N ARG A 456 -9.46 -9.57 -18.19
CA ARG A 456 -9.70 -9.01 -16.84
C ARG A 456 -10.64 -7.79 -16.83
N ALA A 457 -10.89 -7.18 -17.99
CA ALA A 457 -11.89 -6.13 -18.18
C ALA A 457 -13.25 -6.69 -18.65
N GLY A 458 -13.40 -8.02 -18.74
CA GLY A 458 -14.65 -8.70 -19.11
C GLY A 458 -14.82 -8.95 -20.61
N PHE A 459 -13.83 -8.61 -21.45
CA PHE A 459 -13.90 -8.91 -22.87
C PHE A 459 -13.72 -10.42 -23.13
N VAL A 460 -14.52 -10.95 -24.02
CA VAL A 460 -14.48 -12.34 -24.47
C VAL A 460 -13.93 -12.38 -25.90
N PRO A 461 -12.93 -13.22 -26.21
CA PRO A 461 -12.45 -13.36 -27.59
C PRO A 461 -13.52 -13.94 -28.52
N GLU A 462 -13.57 -13.42 -29.75
CA GLU A 462 -14.44 -13.86 -30.83
C GLU A 462 -13.61 -14.18 -32.08
N GLY A 463 -13.84 -15.34 -32.70
CA GLY A 463 -13.19 -15.73 -33.97
C GLY A 463 -11.76 -16.25 -33.83
N GLU A 464 -11.08 -16.38 -34.97
CA GLU A 464 -9.69 -16.84 -35.06
C GLU A 464 -8.70 -15.68 -34.92
N ARG A 465 -7.46 -16.01 -34.57
CA ARG A 465 -6.36 -15.03 -34.53
C ARG A 465 -6.00 -14.61 -35.94
N PHE A 466 -5.67 -13.34 -36.12
CA PHE A 466 -5.28 -12.77 -37.41
C PHE A 466 -4.11 -11.81 -37.23
N ASP A 467 -3.33 -11.59 -38.28
CA ASP A 467 -2.23 -10.63 -38.26
C ASP A 467 -2.71 -9.26 -38.74
N GLU A 468 -2.37 -8.22 -37.97
CA GLU A 468 -2.60 -6.82 -38.32
C GLU A 468 -1.25 -6.11 -38.27
N VAL A 469 -0.73 -5.72 -39.44
CA VAL A 469 0.60 -5.10 -39.60
C VAL A 469 1.72 -5.96 -38.97
N ASP A 470 1.74 -7.26 -39.32
CA ASP A 470 2.71 -8.26 -38.83
C ASP A 470 2.70 -8.50 -37.30
N ILE A 471 1.65 -8.04 -36.61
CA ILE A 471 1.43 -8.29 -35.18
C ILE A 471 0.20 -9.20 -35.01
N PRO A 472 0.30 -10.29 -34.24
CA PRO A 472 -0.82 -11.21 -34.04
C PRO A 472 -1.88 -10.60 -33.12
N HIS A 473 -3.11 -10.56 -33.60
CA HIS A 473 -4.29 -10.02 -32.91
C HIS A 473 -5.41 -11.05 -32.77
N ILE A 474 -6.34 -10.76 -31.85
CA ILE A 474 -7.60 -11.47 -31.67
C ILE A 474 -8.73 -10.46 -31.44
N ALA A 475 -9.85 -10.65 -32.12
CA ALA A 475 -11.03 -9.83 -31.87
C ALA A 475 -11.61 -10.20 -30.50
N MET A 476 -11.98 -9.20 -29.70
CA MET A 476 -12.59 -9.41 -28.39
C MET A 476 -13.77 -8.47 -28.21
N ARG A 477 -14.87 -8.97 -27.65
CA ARG A 477 -16.10 -8.23 -27.43
C ARG A 477 -16.51 -8.20 -25.96
N LEU A 478 -17.01 -7.06 -25.54
CA LEU A 478 -17.70 -6.85 -24.29
C LEU A 478 -19.15 -6.49 -24.58
N ARG A 479 -20.09 -7.21 -23.96
CA ARG A 479 -21.54 -6.98 -24.08
C ARG A 479 -22.05 -6.54 -22.70
N TRP A 480 -23.05 -5.65 -22.67
CA TRP A 480 -23.69 -5.19 -21.44
C TRP A 480 -24.94 -5.99 -21.09
#